data_AF-A0A395IBK3-F1
#
_entry.id   AF-A0A395IBK3-F1
#
_cell.length_a   1.000
_cell.length_b   1.000
_cell.length_c   1.000
_cell.angle_alpha   90.00
_cell.angle_beta   90.00
_cell.angle_gamma   90.00
#
_symmetry.space_group_name_H-M   'P 1'
#
loop_
_entity.id
_entity.type
_entity.pdbx_description
1 polymer ?
#
loop_
_entity_poly.entity_id
_entity_poly.type
_entity_poly.pdbx_seq_one_letter_code
_entity_poly.pdbx_strand_id
1 'polypeptide(L)'
;MAKLEPVSGYYYLWEYVPSMAASIIFLTLFFAPTLFHVWMAWKTHALFCIPFIIGGVFEVIGYAFRAACTNATANLILYILQSVFILLGPVLLAASVYMVLARLIRSVGAEKYSLVRITWLTKTFVTGDIVSFLVQGQGSGLMATDGLENIAKGIVICGLVIQIFVFGFFIVTCMVFEKRMKRAPTSEVPYTHHLYPLYAVSWLIMVRSIFRVLEYAMGQKGYLLVNEWPLFVFDAVPMVSVMVIWGYWHPGSIQQESTLRLD
;
A
#
# COMPACT_ATOMS: atom_id res chain seq x y z
N MET A 1 29.17 15.07 9.69
CA MET A 1 28.52 13.77 9.97
C MET A 1 27.13 14.07 10.46
N ALA A 2 26.11 13.40 9.91
CA ALA A 2 24.74 13.52 10.38
C ALA A 2 24.66 13.09 11.86
N LYS A 3 23.87 13.81 12.66
CA LYS A 3 23.70 13.57 14.10
C LYS A 3 22.22 13.54 14.44
N LEU A 4 21.89 12.81 15.50
CA LEU A 4 20.55 12.86 16.09
C LEU A 4 20.40 14.14 16.89
N GLU A 5 19.38 14.91 16.56
CA GLU A 5 19.02 16.16 17.24
C GLU A 5 17.63 15.98 17.89
N PRO A 6 17.46 16.43 19.15
CA PRO A 6 16.18 16.36 19.82
C PRO A 6 15.22 17.46 19.32
N VAL A 7 13.92 17.17 19.29
CA VAL A 7 12.87 18.15 18.92
C VAL A 7 12.57 19.09 20.07
N SER A 8 12.49 18.55 21.29
CA SER A 8 12.28 19.30 22.53
C SER A 8 12.88 18.54 23.70
N GLY A 9 13.71 19.21 24.52
CA GLY A 9 14.37 18.59 25.66
C GLY A 9 15.20 17.35 25.26
N TYR A 10 14.79 16.18 25.76
CA TYR A 10 15.42 14.88 25.49
C TYR A 10 14.61 13.98 24.54
N TYR A 11 13.62 14.54 23.84
CA TYR A 11 12.76 13.79 22.92
C TYR A 11 13.36 13.75 21.50
N TYR A 12 13.64 12.55 21.00
CA TYR A 12 14.16 12.29 19.65
C TYR A 12 13.06 11.63 18.79
N LEU A 13 12.98 12.01 17.52
CA LEU A 13 12.04 11.39 16.56
C LEU A 13 12.52 10.03 16.06
N TRP A 14 13.82 9.78 16.19
CA TRP A 14 14.45 8.54 15.75
C TRP A 14 15.39 8.04 16.83
N GLU A 15 15.51 6.72 16.92
CA GLU A 15 16.53 6.04 17.71
C GLU A 15 17.83 5.83 16.90
N TYR A 16 17.81 6.13 15.59
CA TYR A 16 18.92 6.02 14.65
C TYR A 16 18.94 7.19 13.67
N VAL A 17 20.09 7.52 13.07
CA VAL A 17 20.16 8.50 11.98
C VAL A 17 19.66 7.84 10.68
N PRO A 18 18.60 8.34 10.01
CA PRO A 18 18.13 7.79 8.75
C PRO A 18 19.24 7.74 7.69
N SER A 19 19.35 6.63 6.96
CA SER A 19 20.37 6.47 5.93
C SER A 19 19.97 7.21 4.66
N MET A 20 20.73 8.24 4.30
CA MET A 20 20.59 8.94 3.03
C MET A 20 20.77 8.00 1.84
N ALA A 21 21.78 7.12 1.89
CA ALA A 21 22.07 6.19 0.82
C ALA A 21 20.89 5.23 0.58
N ALA A 22 20.36 4.62 1.65
CA ALA A 22 19.23 3.71 1.54
C ALA A 22 17.97 4.45 1.05
N SER A 23 17.72 5.66 1.56
CA SER A 23 16.59 6.48 1.12
C SER A 23 16.66 6.81 -0.38
N ILE A 24 17.84 7.15 -0.90
CA ILE A 24 18.04 7.43 -2.34
C ILE A 24 17.88 6.17 -3.20
N ILE A 25 18.35 5.01 -2.72
CA ILE A 25 18.17 3.72 -3.42
C ILE A 25 16.67 3.44 -3.58
N PHE A 26 15.90 3.50 -2.49
CA PHE A 26 14.47 3.22 -2.56
C PHE A 26 13.69 4.29 -3.33
N LEU A 27 14.05 5.57 -3.21
CA LEU A 27 13.51 6.63 -4.06
C LEU A 27 13.67 6.27 -5.55
N THR A 28 14.86 5.84 -5.96
CA THR A 28 15.13 5.46 -7.36
C THR A 28 14.34 4.21 -7.77
N LEU A 29 14.24 3.22 -6.88
CA LEU A 29 13.46 2.00 -7.09
C LEU A 29 11.96 2.24 -7.19
N PHE A 30 11.41 3.29 -6.56
CA PHE A 30 10.01 3.68 -6.75
C PHE A 30 9.82 4.60 -7.95
N PHE A 31 10.81 5.45 -8.25
CA PHE A 31 10.73 6.41 -9.35
C PHE A 31 10.66 5.73 -10.72
N ALA A 32 11.54 4.74 -10.98
CA ALA A 32 11.58 4.07 -12.28
C ALA A 32 10.27 3.31 -12.61
N PRO A 33 9.71 2.47 -11.73
CA PRO A 33 8.40 1.86 -11.95
C PRO A 33 7.27 2.89 -12.06
N THR A 34 7.30 3.99 -11.28
CA THR A 34 6.28 5.04 -11.39
C THR A 34 6.24 5.63 -12.80
N LEU A 35 7.41 5.99 -13.36
CA LEU A 35 7.50 6.49 -14.74
C LEU A 35 6.99 5.47 -15.76
N PHE A 36 7.34 4.20 -15.57
CA PHE A 36 6.84 3.12 -16.43
C PHE A 36 5.31 3.02 -16.41
N HIS A 37 4.68 3.11 -15.22
CA HIS A 37 3.23 3.09 -15.09
C HIS A 37 2.55 4.31 -15.70
N VAL A 38 3.16 5.49 -15.59
CA VAL A 38 2.68 6.71 -16.27
C VAL A 38 2.69 6.50 -17.79
N TRP A 39 3.81 6.04 -18.35
CA TRP A 39 3.93 5.77 -19.78
C TRP A 39 2.92 4.72 -20.25
N MET A 40 2.78 3.62 -19.50
CA MET A 40 1.88 2.53 -19.85
C MET A 40 0.41 2.94 -19.75
N ALA A 41 0.02 3.71 -18.73
CA ALA A 41 -1.33 4.24 -18.60
C ALA A 41 -1.69 5.19 -19.75
N TRP A 42 -0.73 6.00 -20.21
CA TRP A 42 -0.92 6.85 -21.39
C TRP A 42 -1.09 6.02 -22.67
N LYS A 43 -0.21 5.03 -22.89
CA LYS A 43 -0.25 4.16 -24.08
C LYS A 43 -1.51 3.29 -24.17
N THR A 44 -2.03 2.81 -23.04
CA THR A 44 -3.17 1.88 -22.98
C THR A 44 -4.50 2.56 -22.67
N HIS A 45 -4.49 3.88 -22.42
CA HIS A 45 -5.65 4.65 -21.95
C HIS A 45 -6.33 4.06 -20.70
N ALA A 46 -5.58 3.30 -19.89
CA ALA A 46 -6.06 2.64 -18.68
C ALA A 46 -6.17 3.63 -17.51
N LEU A 47 -7.12 4.58 -17.58
CA LEU A 47 -7.33 5.62 -16.56
C LEU A 47 -7.62 5.06 -15.16
N PHE A 48 -8.02 3.80 -15.05
CA PHE A 48 -8.22 3.17 -13.75
C PHE A 48 -6.92 2.90 -12.98
N CYS A 49 -5.75 3.00 -13.64
CA CYS A 49 -4.43 2.91 -13.01
C CYS A 49 -3.99 4.22 -12.32
N ILE A 50 -4.79 5.31 -12.38
CA ILE A 50 -4.44 6.60 -11.76
C ILE A 50 -4.11 6.46 -10.27
N PRO A 51 -4.91 5.77 -9.42
CA PRO A 51 -4.56 5.61 -8.01
C PRO A 51 -3.21 4.89 -7.83
N PHE A 52 -2.89 3.92 -8.68
CA PHE A 52 -1.61 3.20 -8.65
C PHE A 52 -0.42 4.14 -8.90
N ILE A 53 -0.55 5.03 -9.89
CA ILE A 53 0.46 6.03 -10.21
C ILE A 53 0.62 7.02 -9.05
N ILE A 54 -0.48 7.52 -8.50
CA ILE A 54 -0.43 8.42 -7.34
C ILE A 54 0.24 7.73 -6.15
N GLY A 55 -0.04 6.44 -5.94
CA GLY A 55 0.63 5.62 -4.93
C GLY A 55 2.15 5.57 -5.12
N GLY A 56 2.61 5.33 -6.36
CA GLY A 56 4.04 5.37 -6.70
C GLY A 56 4.68 6.75 -6.48
N VAL A 57 3.99 7.83 -6.86
CA VAL A 57 4.44 9.21 -6.62
C VAL A 57 4.57 9.49 -5.12
N PHE A 58 3.64 9.01 -4.30
CA PHE A 58 3.70 9.16 -2.85
C PHE A 58 4.92 8.45 -2.27
N GLU A 59 5.24 7.24 -2.72
CA GLU A 59 6.46 6.56 -2.30
C GLU A 59 7.72 7.37 -2.66
N VAL A 60 7.80 7.88 -3.89
CA VAL A 60 8.94 8.74 -4.32
C VAL A 60 9.09 9.97 -3.41
N ILE A 61 7.99 10.68 -3.15
CA ILE A 61 7.99 11.87 -2.29
C ILE A 61 8.36 11.48 -0.85
N GLY A 62 7.82 10.37 -0.35
CA GLY A 62 8.10 9.84 0.97
C GLY A 62 9.59 9.58 1.19
N TYR A 63 10.23 8.85 0.27
CA TYR A 63 11.67 8.59 0.34
C TYR A 63 12.53 9.83 0.07
N ALA A 64 12.03 10.82 -0.68
CA ALA A 64 12.71 12.11 -0.83
C ALA A 64 12.74 12.89 0.49
N PHE A 65 11.61 12.98 1.20
CA PHE A 65 11.57 13.59 2.53
C PHE A 65 12.39 12.79 3.54
N ARG A 66 12.36 11.45 3.46
CA ARG A 66 13.20 10.60 4.33
C ARG A 66 14.69 10.88 4.11
N ALA A 67 15.14 11.03 2.85
CA ALA A 67 16.53 11.41 2.55
C ALA A 67 16.88 12.76 3.19
N ALA A 68 15.98 13.75 3.12
CA ALA A 68 16.17 15.06 3.74
C ALA A 68 16.26 14.99 5.28
N CYS A 69 15.52 14.07 5.93
CA CYS A 69 15.61 13.85 7.38
C CYS A 69 17.01 13.46 7.86
N THR A 70 17.87 12.88 7.00
CA THR A 70 19.26 12.53 7.37
C THR A 70 20.03 13.73 7.93
N ASN A 71 19.81 14.92 7.37
CA ASN A 71 20.50 16.15 7.78
C ASN A 71 19.63 17.06 8.67
N ALA A 72 18.43 16.62 9.03
CA ALA A 72 17.44 17.42 9.75
C ALA A 72 16.59 16.53 10.67
N THR A 73 17.26 15.77 11.55
CA THR A 73 16.63 14.73 12.37
C THR A 73 15.65 15.26 13.43
N ALA A 74 15.79 16.53 13.84
CA ALA A 74 14.84 17.24 14.71
C ALA A 74 13.67 17.90 13.95
N ASN A 75 13.64 17.86 12.62
CA ASN A 75 12.59 18.53 11.85
C ASN A 75 11.30 17.69 11.84
N LEU A 76 10.37 18.04 12.73
CA LEU A 76 9.09 17.37 12.88
C LEU A 76 8.25 17.38 11.59
N ILE A 77 8.31 18.45 10.80
CA ILE A 77 7.54 18.56 9.55
C ILE A 77 8.05 17.53 8.54
N LEU A 78 9.36 17.42 8.34
CA LEU A 78 9.95 16.43 7.44
C LEU A 78 9.64 14.99 7.89
N TYR A 79 9.68 14.74 9.20
CA TYR A 79 9.32 13.45 9.78
C TYR A 79 7.84 13.08 9.55
N ILE A 80 6.92 14.04 9.71
CA ILE A 80 5.50 13.82 9.44
C ILE A 80 5.28 13.56 7.94
N LEU A 81 5.87 14.39 7.07
CA LEU A 81 5.70 14.25 5.62
C LEU A 81 6.20 12.89 5.12
N GLN A 82 7.42 12.47 5.48
CA GLN A 82 7.91 11.15 5.07
C GLN A 82 7.04 10.01 5.60
N SER A 83 6.60 10.08 6.86
CA SER A 83 5.73 9.05 7.45
C SER A 83 4.39 8.94 6.72
N VAL A 84 3.74 10.09 6.47
CA VAL A 84 2.44 10.15 5.78
C VAL A 84 2.56 9.61 4.36
N PHE A 85 3.53 10.09 3.57
CA PHE A 85 3.66 9.67 2.17
C PHE A 85 4.02 8.18 2.01
N ILE A 86 4.92 7.64 2.85
CA ILE A 86 5.27 6.20 2.86
C ILE A 86 4.08 5.34 3.32
N LEU A 87 3.23 5.84 4.21
CA LEU A 87 2.03 5.12 4.66
C LEU A 87 0.89 5.14 3.62
N LEU A 88 0.65 6.28 2.93
CA LEU A 88 -0.47 6.39 1.98
C LEU A 88 -0.22 5.68 0.64
N GLY A 89 1.01 5.67 0.12
CA GLY A 89 1.28 5.13 -1.21
C GLY A 89 0.70 3.70 -1.37
N PRO A 90 0.96 2.80 -0.43
CA PRO A 90 0.50 1.41 -0.44
C PRO A 90 -1.00 1.22 -0.28
N VAL A 91 -1.67 2.15 0.40
CA VAL A 91 -3.14 2.19 0.43
C VAL A 91 -3.70 2.45 -0.98
N LEU A 92 -3.07 3.32 -1.76
CA LEU A 92 -3.48 3.58 -3.13
C LEU A 92 -3.14 2.43 -4.10
N LEU A 93 -2.01 1.74 -3.86
CA LEU A 93 -1.68 0.50 -4.56
C LEU A 93 -2.76 -0.57 -4.29
N ALA A 94 -3.15 -0.77 -3.02
CA ALA A 94 -4.23 -1.68 -2.62
C ALA A 94 -5.58 -1.31 -3.25
N ALA A 95 -5.94 -0.02 -3.24
CA ALA A 95 -7.15 0.46 -3.89
C ALA A 95 -7.23 0.06 -5.37
N SER A 96 -6.10 0.12 -6.07
CA SER A 96 -6.00 -0.27 -7.47
C SER A 96 -6.22 -1.78 -7.68
N VAL A 97 -5.71 -2.62 -6.78
CA VAL A 97 -5.96 -4.08 -6.76
C VAL A 97 -7.47 -4.36 -6.68
N TYR A 98 -8.19 -3.64 -5.82
CA TYR A 98 -9.64 -3.79 -5.69
C TYR A 98 -10.40 -3.39 -6.96
N MET A 99 -9.97 -2.29 -7.59
CA MET A 99 -10.56 -1.82 -8.85
C MET A 99 -10.36 -2.82 -9.99
N VAL A 100 -9.19 -3.44 -10.05
CA VAL A 100 -8.86 -4.46 -11.04
C VAL A 100 -9.67 -5.73 -10.83
N LEU A 101 -9.80 -6.22 -9.60
CA LEU A 101 -10.66 -7.38 -9.33
C LEU A 101 -12.11 -7.10 -9.75
N ALA A 102 -12.62 -5.92 -9.41
CA ALA A 102 -13.97 -5.51 -9.79
C ALA A 102 -14.17 -5.54 -11.31
N ARG A 103 -13.19 -5.07 -12.09
CA ARG A 103 -13.23 -5.12 -13.56
C ARG A 103 -13.10 -6.54 -14.09
N LEU A 104 -12.22 -7.36 -13.52
CA LEU A 104 -12.05 -8.75 -13.89
C LEU A 104 -13.37 -9.52 -13.74
N ILE A 105 -14.06 -9.40 -12.58
CA ILE A 105 -15.34 -10.07 -12.34
C ILE A 105 -16.40 -9.65 -13.37
N ARG A 106 -16.44 -8.36 -13.74
CA ARG A 106 -17.35 -7.87 -14.80
C ARG A 106 -17.00 -8.42 -16.17
N SER A 107 -15.71 -8.45 -16.51
CA SER A 107 -15.24 -8.92 -17.83
C SER A 107 -15.62 -10.39 -18.09
N VAL A 108 -15.70 -11.23 -17.06
CA VAL A 108 -16.10 -12.64 -17.20
C VAL A 108 -17.60 -12.89 -16.98
N GLY A 109 -18.42 -11.83 -16.87
CA GLY A 109 -19.87 -11.93 -16.68
C GLY A 109 -20.27 -12.62 -15.37
N ALA A 110 -19.40 -12.62 -14.37
CA ALA A 110 -19.51 -13.44 -13.17
C ALA A 110 -19.99 -12.65 -11.95
N GLU A 111 -20.74 -11.58 -12.16
CA GLU A 111 -21.23 -10.72 -11.07
C GLU A 111 -22.02 -11.50 -10.02
N LYS A 112 -22.79 -12.50 -10.47
CA LYS A 112 -23.53 -13.45 -9.63
C LYS A 112 -22.67 -14.27 -8.67
N TYR A 113 -21.37 -14.38 -8.94
CA TYR A 113 -20.44 -15.15 -8.11
C TYR A 113 -19.67 -14.29 -7.11
N SER A 114 -19.73 -12.96 -7.20
CA SER A 114 -19.10 -12.07 -6.23
C SER A 114 -19.81 -12.16 -4.87
N LEU A 115 -19.04 -12.26 -3.77
CA LEU A 115 -19.60 -12.22 -2.41
C LEU A 115 -20.16 -10.84 -2.06
N VAL A 116 -19.48 -9.80 -2.50
CA VAL A 116 -19.85 -8.40 -2.31
C VAL A 116 -20.25 -7.82 -3.65
N ARG A 117 -21.32 -7.03 -3.70
CA ARG A 117 -21.71 -6.33 -4.91
C ARG A 117 -20.51 -5.51 -5.42
N ILE A 118 -20.13 -5.71 -6.68
CA ILE A 118 -18.89 -5.16 -7.27
C ILE A 118 -18.81 -3.63 -7.12
N THR A 119 -19.94 -2.93 -7.19
CA THR A 119 -20.01 -1.47 -7.00
C THR A 119 -19.69 -1.01 -5.58
N TRP A 120 -19.93 -1.86 -4.59
CA TRP A 120 -19.57 -1.63 -3.20
C TRP A 120 -18.16 -2.12 -2.90
N LEU A 121 -17.69 -3.19 -3.55
CA LEU A 121 -16.37 -3.78 -3.31
C LEU A 121 -15.23 -2.76 -3.44
N THR A 122 -15.20 -1.88 -4.44
CA THR A 122 -14.14 -0.87 -4.44
C THR A 122 -14.37 0.19 -3.34
N LYS A 123 -15.62 0.65 -3.18
CA LYS A 123 -15.94 1.76 -2.26
C LYS A 123 -15.70 1.39 -0.80
N THR A 124 -16.16 0.22 -0.35
CA THR A 124 -16.09 -0.17 1.07
C THR A 124 -14.66 -0.40 1.51
N PHE A 125 -13.85 -1.06 0.68
CA PHE A 125 -12.47 -1.40 1.04
C PHE A 125 -11.56 -0.17 0.96
N VAL A 126 -11.72 0.69 -0.05
CA VAL A 126 -10.98 1.96 -0.11
C VAL A 126 -11.37 2.89 1.04
N THR A 127 -12.66 3.01 1.37
CA THR A 127 -13.09 3.79 2.54
C THR A 127 -12.55 3.18 3.83
N GLY A 128 -12.53 1.85 3.94
CA GLY A 128 -11.94 1.14 5.08
C GLY A 128 -10.47 1.47 5.27
N ASP A 129 -9.69 1.49 4.18
CA ASP A 129 -8.27 1.84 4.22
C ASP A 129 -8.05 3.32 4.57
N ILE A 130 -8.85 4.24 4.02
CA ILE A 130 -8.78 5.67 4.35
C ILE A 130 -9.12 5.91 5.83
N VAL A 131 -10.19 5.31 6.34
CA VAL A 131 -10.58 5.43 7.76
C VAL A 131 -9.49 4.86 8.66
N SER A 132 -8.98 3.67 8.32
CA SER A 132 -7.88 3.04 9.07
C SER A 132 -6.64 3.92 9.09
N PHE A 133 -6.31 4.56 7.95
CA PHE A 133 -5.20 5.51 7.86
C PHE A 133 -5.42 6.76 8.72
N LEU A 134 -6.62 7.35 8.70
CA LEU A 134 -6.95 8.52 9.52
C LEU A 134 -6.87 8.21 11.03
N VAL A 135 -7.28 6.99 11.41
CA VAL A 135 -7.13 6.49 12.78
C VAL A 135 -5.64 6.36 13.15
N GLN A 136 -4.81 5.79 12.26
CA GLN A 136 -3.36 5.67 12.45
C GLN A 136 -2.66 7.03 12.53
N GLY A 137 -3.04 7.98 11.67
CA GLY A 137 -2.47 9.33 11.66
C GLY A 137 -2.78 10.09 12.94
N GLN A 138 -4.03 10.03 13.41
CA GLN A 138 -4.43 10.63 14.70
C GLN A 138 -3.72 9.97 15.88
N GLY A 139 -3.69 8.64 15.90
CA GLY A 139 -2.98 7.89 16.94
C GLY A 139 -1.48 8.24 16.96
N SER A 140 -0.83 8.33 15.80
CA SER A 140 0.60 8.68 15.72
C SER A 140 0.87 10.11 16.20
N GLY A 141 -0.03 11.07 15.91
CA GLY A 141 0.09 12.44 16.41
C GLY A 141 -0.08 12.55 17.93
N LEU A 142 -0.93 11.72 18.53
CA LEU A 142 -1.17 11.69 19.98
C LEU A 142 -0.03 11.02 20.76
N MET A 143 0.87 10.27 20.11
CA MET A 143 2.03 9.65 20.78
C MET A 143 3.02 10.67 21.34
N ALA A 144 3.02 11.90 20.82
CA ALA A 144 3.86 12.99 21.30
C ALA A 144 3.27 13.73 22.53
N THR A 145 2.07 13.34 22.98
CA THR A 145 1.40 13.97 24.14
C THR A 145 1.66 13.16 25.41
N ASP A 146 2.20 13.83 26.43
CA ASP A 146 2.49 13.23 27.73
C ASP A 146 1.24 12.56 28.35
N GLY A 147 1.40 11.31 28.79
CA GLY A 147 0.34 10.53 29.43
C GLY A 147 -0.64 9.84 28.47
N LEU A 148 -0.59 10.11 27.16
CA LEU A 148 -1.49 9.49 26.17
C LEU A 148 -0.84 8.40 25.31
N GLU A 149 0.46 8.10 25.51
CA GLU A 149 1.23 7.16 24.67
C GLU A 149 0.54 5.80 24.47
N ASN A 150 0.04 5.18 25.55
CA ASN A 150 -0.62 3.86 25.47
C ASN A 150 -1.96 3.92 24.70
N ILE A 151 -2.72 5.00 24.88
CA ILE A 151 -3.98 5.21 24.16
C ILE A 151 -3.70 5.44 22.68
N ALA A 152 -2.76 6.33 22.38
CA ALA A 152 -2.28 6.65 21.05
C ALA A 152 -1.81 5.39 20.30
N LYS A 153 -0.97 4.57 20.95
CA LYS A 153 -0.54 3.26 20.45
C LYS A 153 -1.71 2.32 20.17
N GLY A 154 -2.66 2.21 21.09
CA GLY A 154 -3.87 1.40 20.91
C GLY A 154 -4.71 1.84 19.71
N ILE A 155 -4.86 3.15 19.49
CA ILE A 155 -5.57 3.72 18.34
C ILE A 155 -4.88 3.32 17.03
N VAL A 156 -3.55 3.48 16.92
CA VAL A 156 -2.82 3.11 15.71
C VAL A 156 -2.92 1.61 15.41
N ILE A 157 -2.71 0.76 16.41
CA ILE A 157 -2.81 -0.70 16.25
C ILE A 157 -4.22 -1.10 15.84
N CYS A 158 -5.26 -0.48 16.42
CA CYS A 158 -6.65 -0.74 16.04
C CYS A 158 -6.89 -0.45 14.56
N GLY A 159 -6.43 0.70 14.07
CA GLY A 159 -6.53 1.05 12.65
C GLY A 159 -5.83 0.04 11.74
N LEU A 160 -4.60 -0.36 12.09
CA LEU A 160 -3.85 -1.35 11.32
C LEU A 160 -4.52 -2.75 11.33
N VAL A 161 -5.09 -3.16 12.47
CA VAL A 161 -5.80 -4.44 12.58
C VAL A 161 -7.08 -4.43 11.74
N ILE A 162 -7.86 -3.35 11.77
CA ILE A 162 -9.03 -3.18 10.91
C ILE A 162 -8.62 -3.29 9.44
N GLN A 163 -7.53 -2.62 9.04
CA GLN A 163 -6.99 -2.69 7.69
C GLN A 163 -6.65 -4.14 7.27
N ILE A 164 -5.98 -4.91 8.13
CA ILE A 164 -5.68 -6.33 7.87
C ILE A 164 -6.97 -7.14 7.70
N PHE A 165 -7.96 -6.96 8.57
CA PHE A 165 -9.23 -7.69 8.47
C PHE A 165 -9.97 -7.37 7.18
N VAL A 166 -10.04 -6.08 6.81
CA VAL A 166 -10.67 -5.61 5.57
C VAL A 166 -9.92 -6.19 4.37
N PHE A 167 -8.59 -6.08 4.31
CA PHE A 167 -7.79 -6.62 3.20
C PHE A 167 -7.87 -8.17 3.15
N GLY A 168 -7.89 -8.84 4.29
CA GLY A 168 -8.03 -10.30 4.36
C GLY A 168 -9.38 -10.77 3.84
N PHE A 169 -10.46 -10.06 4.17
CA PHE A 169 -11.78 -10.32 3.61
C PHE A 169 -11.83 -10.12 2.08
N PHE A 170 -11.05 -9.18 1.54
CA PHE A 170 -10.89 -9.02 0.09
C PHE A 170 -10.23 -10.25 -0.55
N ILE A 171 -9.15 -10.77 0.03
CA ILE A 171 -8.47 -11.99 -0.44
C ILE A 171 -9.45 -13.18 -0.45
N VAL A 172 -10.23 -13.35 0.63
CA VAL A 172 -11.25 -14.41 0.72
C VAL A 172 -12.30 -14.24 -0.38
N THR A 173 -12.75 -13.01 -0.64
CA THR A 173 -13.70 -12.72 -1.74
C THR A 173 -13.14 -13.12 -3.09
N CYS A 174 -11.85 -12.84 -3.34
CA CYS A 174 -11.15 -13.25 -4.55
C CYS A 174 -11.07 -14.78 -4.67
N MET A 175 -10.71 -15.49 -3.60
CA MET A 175 -10.66 -16.97 -3.57
C MET A 175 -12.03 -17.62 -3.80
N VAL A 176 -13.09 -17.05 -3.22
CA VAL A 176 -14.45 -17.56 -3.41
C VAL A 176 -14.93 -17.32 -4.84
N PHE A 177 -14.59 -16.17 -5.43
CA PHE A 177 -14.83 -15.89 -6.84
C PHE A 177 -14.16 -16.95 -7.74
N GLU A 178 -12.88 -17.23 -7.53
CA GLU A 178 -12.15 -18.25 -8.28
C GLU A 178 -12.79 -19.64 -8.14
N LYS A 179 -13.10 -20.05 -6.92
CA LYS A 179 -13.71 -21.37 -6.64
C LYS A 179 -15.07 -21.51 -7.33
N ARG A 180 -15.87 -20.44 -7.39
CA ARG A 180 -17.17 -20.43 -8.08
C ARG A 180 -16.98 -20.47 -9.60
N MET A 181 -16.01 -19.72 -10.14
CA MET A 181 -15.67 -19.74 -11.57
C MET A 181 -15.15 -21.11 -12.04
N LYS A 182 -14.34 -21.80 -11.25
CA LYS A 182 -13.88 -23.17 -11.56
C LYS A 182 -15.02 -24.20 -11.56
N ARG A 183 -16.04 -24.01 -10.73
CA ARG A 183 -17.19 -24.92 -10.63
C ARG A 183 -18.25 -24.69 -11.71
N ALA A 184 -18.45 -23.44 -12.09
CA ALA A 184 -19.44 -23.05 -13.09
C ALA A 184 -18.85 -21.93 -13.98
N PRO A 185 -18.04 -22.30 -14.99
CA PRO A 185 -17.41 -21.32 -15.87
C PRO A 185 -18.45 -20.49 -16.61
N THR A 186 -18.34 -19.17 -16.54
CA THR A 186 -19.20 -18.24 -17.31
C THR A 186 -18.51 -17.67 -18.55
N SER A 187 -17.22 -17.94 -18.74
CA SER A 187 -16.43 -17.47 -19.87
C SER A 187 -15.33 -18.47 -20.19
N GLU A 188 -15.04 -18.68 -21.48
CA GLU A 188 -13.91 -19.48 -21.96
C GLU A 188 -12.58 -18.70 -21.91
N VAL A 189 -12.62 -17.41 -21.59
CA VAL A 189 -11.42 -16.55 -21.55
C VAL A 189 -10.54 -16.93 -20.35
N PRO A 190 -9.21 -17.00 -20.52
CA PRO A 190 -8.27 -17.40 -19.48
C PRO A 190 -8.10 -16.31 -18.40
N TYR A 191 -9.13 -16.14 -17.56
CA TYR A 191 -9.14 -15.19 -16.43
C TYR A 191 -8.05 -15.47 -15.39
N THR A 192 -7.49 -16.68 -15.38
CA THR A 192 -6.40 -17.10 -14.49
C THR A 192 -5.11 -16.32 -14.72
N HIS A 193 -4.85 -15.87 -15.96
CA HIS A 193 -3.69 -15.03 -16.26
C HIS A 193 -3.75 -13.68 -15.51
N HIS A 194 -4.96 -13.19 -15.24
CA HIS A 194 -5.19 -11.96 -14.48
C HIS A 194 -5.28 -12.19 -12.97
N LEU A 195 -5.61 -13.41 -12.55
CA LEU A 195 -5.86 -13.74 -11.16
C LEU A 195 -4.58 -14.05 -10.38
N TYR A 196 -3.61 -14.76 -10.98
CA TYR A 196 -2.36 -15.11 -10.29
C TYR A 196 -1.50 -13.89 -9.92
N PRO A 197 -1.27 -12.90 -10.81
CA PRO A 197 -0.59 -11.66 -10.44
C PRO A 197 -1.33 -10.92 -9.33
N LEU A 198 -2.67 -10.92 -9.37
CA LEU A 198 -3.51 -10.29 -8.34
C LEU A 198 -3.33 -10.94 -6.96
N TYR A 199 -3.22 -12.27 -6.89
CA TYR A 199 -2.89 -12.96 -5.64
C TYR A 199 -1.48 -12.63 -5.17
N ALA A 200 -0.49 -12.61 -6.07
CA ALA A 200 0.88 -12.27 -5.72
C ALA A 200 0.98 -10.86 -5.11
N VAL A 201 0.37 -9.85 -5.74
CA VAL A 201 0.39 -8.48 -5.20
C VAL A 201 -0.42 -8.35 -3.91
N SER A 202 -1.56 -9.06 -3.79
CA SER A 202 -2.36 -9.06 -2.57
C SER A 202 -1.58 -9.66 -1.40
N TRP A 203 -0.84 -10.74 -1.64
CA TRP A 203 0.00 -11.34 -0.61
C TRP A 203 1.11 -10.41 -0.13
N LEU A 204 1.80 -9.71 -1.05
CA LEU A 204 2.84 -8.74 -0.69
C LEU A 204 2.29 -7.58 0.15
N ILE A 205 1.10 -7.06 -0.19
CA ILE A 205 0.41 -6.01 0.59
C ILE A 205 -0.02 -6.52 1.96
N MET A 206 -0.45 -7.78 2.05
CA MET A 206 -0.80 -8.41 3.32
C MET A 206 0.42 -8.56 4.24
N VAL A 207 1.55 -9.05 3.71
CA VAL A 207 2.80 -9.18 4.48
C VAL A 207 3.23 -7.84 5.06
N ARG A 208 3.20 -6.77 4.25
CA ARG A 208 3.48 -5.39 4.70
C ARG A 208 2.50 -4.96 5.81
N SER A 209 1.20 -5.18 5.62
CA SER A 209 0.19 -4.80 6.63
C SER A 209 0.42 -5.51 7.97
N ILE A 210 0.76 -6.80 7.95
CA ILE A 210 1.12 -7.58 9.15
C ILE A 210 2.38 -7.03 9.80
N PHE A 211 3.42 -6.74 9.02
CA PHE A 211 4.65 -6.14 9.51
C PHE A 211 4.37 -4.81 10.22
N ARG A 212 3.51 -3.95 9.66
CA ARG A 212 3.12 -2.68 10.30
C ARG A 212 2.45 -2.89 11.65
N VAL A 213 1.53 -3.86 11.77
CA VAL A 213 0.93 -4.19 13.06
C VAL A 213 2.00 -4.60 14.07
N LEU A 214 2.94 -5.46 13.68
CA LEU A 214 4.01 -5.93 14.57
C LEU A 214 4.96 -4.79 14.98
N GLU A 215 5.36 -3.95 14.04
CA GLU A 215 6.20 -2.78 14.28
C GLU A 215 5.58 -1.84 15.32
N TYR A 216 4.31 -1.45 15.14
CA TYR A 216 3.61 -0.59 16.09
C TYR A 216 3.24 -1.30 17.39
N ALA A 217 3.00 -2.61 17.38
CA ALA A 217 2.74 -3.39 18.59
C ALA A 217 3.98 -3.48 19.49
N MET A 218 5.18 -3.59 18.93
CA MET A 218 6.43 -3.58 19.69
C MET A 218 6.73 -2.19 20.29
N GLY A 219 6.25 -1.11 19.68
CA GLY A 219 6.40 0.26 20.16
C GLY A 219 7.78 0.88 19.87
N GLN A 220 7.96 2.15 20.23
CA GLN A 220 9.11 2.97 19.81
C GLN A 220 10.48 2.37 20.15
N LYS A 221 10.59 1.69 21.30
CA LYS A 221 11.83 1.03 21.76
C LYS A 221 11.98 -0.42 21.27
N GLY A 222 11.06 -0.89 20.43
CA GLY A 222 11.08 -2.24 19.87
C GLY A 222 12.15 -2.40 18.80
N TYR A 223 12.70 -3.62 18.66
CA TYR A 223 13.77 -3.91 17.70
C TYR A 223 13.45 -3.46 16.26
N LEU A 224 12.18 -3.55 15.84
CA LEU A 224 11.73 -3.17 14.50
C LEU A 224 11.78 -1.67 14.22
N LEU A 225 11.57 -0.82 15.25
CA LEU A 225 11.62 0.64 15.14
C LEU A 225 13.02 1.20 15.44
N VAL A 226 13.79 0.51 16.27
CA VAL A 226 15.18 0.90 16.61
C VAL A 226 16.15 0.62 15.46
N ASN A 227 15.85 -0.38 14.62
CA ASN A 227 16.68 -0.71 13.46
C ASN A 227 16.05 -0.18 12.18
N GLU A 228 16.87 0.32 11.27
CA GLU A 228 16.39 0.86 10.00
C GLU A 228 16.07 -0.24 8.95
N TRP A 229 16.84 -1.33 8.95
CA TRP A 229 16.73 -2.36 7.91
C TRP A 229 15.35 -3.02 7.77
N PRO A 230 14.56 -3.27 8.86
CA PRO A 230 13.25 -3.92 8.73
C PRO A 230 12.25 -3.09 7.92
N LEU A 231 12.31 -1.75 8.05
CA LEU A 231 11.51 -0.82 7.24
C LEU A 231 11.74 -1.09 5.75
N PHE A 232 12.99 -1.15 5.31
CA PHE A 232 13.29 -1.37 3.90
C PHE A 232 12.89 -2.77 3.42
N VAL A 233 13.16 -3.81 4.21
CA VAL A 233 12.94 -5.20 3.79
C VAL A 233 11.47 -5.60 3.83
N PHE A 234 10.72 -5.19 4.85
CA PHE A 234 9.33 -5.64 5.05
C PHE A 234 8.28 -4.61 4.62
N ASP A 235 8.70 -3.38 4.31
CA ASP A 235 7.80 -2.35 3.79
C ASP A 235 8.08 -2.00 2.35
N ALA A 236 9.31 -1.55 2.09
CA ALA A 236 9.68 -0.96 0.81
C ALA A 236 9.82 -2.03 -0.28
N VAL A 237 10.56 -3.12 -0.01
CA VAL A 237 10.78 -4.21 -0.97
C VAL A 237 9.48 -4.86 -1.44
N PRO A 238 8.50 -5.19 -0.57
CA PRO A 238 7.20 -5.68 -1.02
C PRO A 238 6.48 -4.71 -1.94
N MET A 239 6.52 -3.40 -1.66
CA MET A 239 5.81 -2.39 -2.47
C MET A 239 6.48 -2.16 -3.82
N VAL A 240 7.81 -2.10 -3.88
CA VAL A 240 8.54 -2.10 -5.16
C VAL A 240 8.18 -3.35 -5.97
N SER A 241 8.15 -4.51 -5.31
CA SER A 241 7.77 -5.78 -5.97
C SER A 241 6.34 -5.74 -6.52
N VAL A 242 5.39 -5.16 -5.79
CA VAL A 242 4.02 -4.93 -6.27
C VAL A 242 4.03 -4.08 -7.55
N MET A 243 4.79 -2.98 -7.56
CA MET A 243 4.90 -2.11 -8.74
C MET A 243 5.54 -2.81 -9.94
N VAL A 244 6.53 -3.66 -9.71
CA VAL A 244 7.18 -4.43 -10.77
C VAL A 244 6.24 -5.50 -11.34
N ILE A 245 5.57 -6.29 -10.48
CA ILE A 245 4.60 -7.31 -10.92
C ILE A 245 3.45 -6.67 -11.70
N TRP A 246 2.93 -5.54 -11.20
CA TRP A 246 1.88 -4.79 -11.89
C TRP A 246 2.35 -4.27 -13.25
N GLY A 247 3.62 -3.90 -13.37
CA GLY A 247 4.21 -3.39 -14.60
C GLY A 247 4.33 -4.45 -15.68
N TYR A 248 4.80 -5.65 -15.32
CA TYR A 248 4.95 -6.76 -16.26
C TYR A 248 3.61 -7.29 -16.79
N TRP A 249 2.61 -7.40 -15.93
CA TRP A 249 1.30 -7.95 -16.31
C TRP A 249 0.34 -6.91 -16.90
N HIS A 250 0.49 -5.63 -16.52
CA HIS A 250 -0.34 -4.47 -16.84
C HIS A 250 -1.85 -4.74 -17.10
N PRO A 251 -2.74 -4.35 -16.18
CA PRO A 251 -4.17 -4.66 -16.26
C PRO A 251 -4.94 -3.98 -17.41
N GLY A 252 -4.30 -3.08 -18.19
CA GLY A 252 -4.91 -2.43 -19.36
C GLY A 252 -5.39 -3.42 -20.44
N SER A 253 -4.83 -4.63 -20.46
CA SER A 253 -5.30 -5.75 -21.31
C SER A 253 -6.77 -6.12 -21.06
N ILE A 254 -7.24 -6.04 -19.81
CA ILE A 254 -8.64 -6.34 -19.43
C ILE A 254 -9.61 -5.38 -20.14
N GLN A 255 -9.22 -4.11 -20.34
CA GLN A 255 -10.07 -3.12 -20.99
C GLN A 255 -10.17 -3.37 -22.50
N GLN A 256 -9.05 -3.71 -23.16
CA GLN A 256 -9.04 -4.08 -24.58
C GLN A 256 -9.91 -5.32 -24.86
N GLU A 257 -9.86 -6.33 -24.01
CA GLU A 257 -10.71 -7.53 -24.16
C GLU A 257 -12.20 -7.22 -23.95
N SER A 258 -12.54 -6.27 -23.08
CA SER A 258 -13.94 -5.87 -22.86
C SER A 258 -14.52 -5.06 -24.02
N THR A 259 -13.73 -4.20 -24.67
CA THR A 259 -14.16 -3.42 -25.83
C THR A 259 -14.34 -4.29 -27.07
N LEU A 260 -13.48 -5.28 -27.28
CA LEU A 260 -13.60 -6.25 -28.37
C LEU A 260 -14.86 -7.13 -28.31
N ARG A 261 -15.61 -7.12 -27.19
CA ARG A 261 -16.88 -7.85 -27.05
C ARG A 261 -18.12 -6.99 -27.32
N LEU A 262 -17.97 -5.68 -27.44
CA LEU A 262 -19.08 -4.75 -27.70
C LEU A 262 -19.19 -4.37 -29.18
N ASP A 263 -18.21 -4.78 -29.99
CA ASP A 263 -18.19 -4.68 -31.45
C ASP A 263 -18.49 -6.05 -32.08
#